data_AF-A0A8H4IHN6-F1
#
_entry.id   AF-A0A8H4IHN6-F1
#
_cell.length_a   1.000
_cell.length_b   1.000
_cell.length_c   1.000
_cell.angle_alpha   90.00
_cell.angle_beta   90.00
_cell.angle_gamma   90.00
#
_symmetry.space_group_name_H-M   'P 1'
#
loop_
_entity.id
_entity.type
_entity.pdbx_description
1 polymer ?
#
loop_
_entity_poly.entity_id
_entity_poly.type
_entity_poly.pdbx_seq_one_letter_code
_entity_poly.pdbx_strand_id
1 'polypeptide(L)'
;MPSSEAPVSAKGWISDDSSFYGDDETIDVLEERSGSFNSSEYWSIHGSLVSTIAHQARATKKSDAATSTAPDELVYPHEGNHLWYQPSETVSEFLKRCPPHNTVMERSGIDWFWIDNPHKSAHAKEGSDVSAFVDAGDSLLDDYRRKRGNLEDNNPGMNKGAITKKLISDRTKLKNQIAELACEMNIVAGKVTEINLQAL
;
A
#
# COMPACT_ATOMS: atom_id res chain seq x y z
N MET A 1 16.20 39.00 -3.76
CA MET A 1 16.02 38.36 -5.08
C MET A 1 15.55 36.94 -4.82
N PRO A 2 14.25 36.66 -4.81
CA PRO A 2 13.78 35.28 -4.71
C PRO A 2 13.90 34.63 -6.10
N SER A 3 14.64 33.52 -6.17
CA SER A 3 14.74 32.68 -7.37
C SER A 3 13.35 32.15 -7.71
N SER A 4 12.86 32.47 -8.91
CA SER A 4 11.63 31.91 -9.45
C SER A 4 11.88 30.45 -9.81
N GLU A 5 11.39 29.52 -9.00
CA GLU A 5 11.25 28.12 -9.39
C GLU A 5 10.28 28.04 -10.58
N ALA A 6 10.81 27.65 -11.74
CA ALA A 6 10.00 27.39 -12.90
C ALA A 6 9.10 26.17 -12.62
N PRO A 7 7.79 26.21 -12.94
CA PRO A 7 6.93 25.05 -12.81
C PRO A 7 7.44 23.96 -13.75
N VAL A 8 7.92 22.86 -13.18
CA VAL A 8 8.24 21.63 -13.89
C VAL A 8 7.02 21.20 -14.71
N SER A 9 7.16 21.21 -16.04
CA SER A 9 6.11 20.81 -16.97
C SER A 9 5.78 19.33 -16.74
N ALA A 10 4.68 19.07 -16.03
CA ALA A 10 4.15 17.73 -15.72
C ALA A 10 3.67 16.94 -16.96
N LYS A 11 3.97 17.40 -18.17
CA LYS A 11 3.40 16.91 -19.43
C LYS A 11 4.00 15.59 -19.93
N GLY A 12 4.80 14.91 -19.11
CA GLY A 12 5.40 13.61 -19.43
C GLY A 12 5.44 12.62 -18.26
N TRP A 13 4.88 12.95 -17.09
CA TRP A 13 4.93 12.08 -15.90
C TRP A 13 3.68 11.23 -15.72
N ILE A 14 2.54 11.67 -16.25
CA ILE A 14 1.30 10.90 -16.27
C ILE A 14 1.06 10.56 -17.73
N SER A 15 1.53 9.39 -18.16
CA SER A 15 1.10 8.85 -19.46
C SER A 15 -0.40 8.59 -19.36
N ASP A 16 -1.17 8.97 -20.37
CA ASP A 16 -2.62 8.71 -20.53
C ASP A 16 -2.97 7.20 -20.59
N ASP A 17 -1.96 6.33 -20.44
CA ASP A 17 -2.03 4.88 -20.36
C ASP A 17 -2.00 4.39 -18.89
N SER A 18 -1.97 5.30 -17.91
CA SER A 18 -1.99 4.94 -16.50
C SER A 18 -3.42 4.61 -16.07
N SER A 19 -3.80 3.35 -16.25
CA SER A 19 -4.95 2.68 -15.64
C SER A 19 -4.80 2.57 -14.11
N PHE A 20 -4.27 3.59 -13.43
CA PHE A 20 -4.02 3.55 -11.99
C PHE A 20 -5.32 3.32 -11.19
N TYR A 21 -6.44 3.87 -11.67
CA TYR A 21 -7.77 3.66 -11.10
C TYR A 21 -8.61 2.61 -11.84
N GLY A 22 -8.03 1.89 -12.81
CA GLY A 22 -8.77 1.07 -13.77
C GLY A 22 -9.25 1.89 -14.98
N ASP A 23 -9.73 1.21 -16.02
CA ASP A 23 -10.53 1.82 -17.09
C ASP A 23 -11.97 2.09 -16.60
N ASP A 24 -12.75 2.86 -17.36
CA ASP A 24 -14.14 3.22 -17.01
C ASP A 24 -14.99 1.97 -16.70
N GLU A 25 -14.75 0.87 -17.42
CA GLU A 25 -15.41 -0.42 -17.18
C GLU A 25 -15.03 -1.00 -15.81
N THR A 26 -13.76 -0.97 -15.43
CA THR A 26 -13.28 -1.41 -14.10
C THR A 26 -13.87 -0.56 -12.98
N ILE A 27 -13.95 0.76 -13.19
CA ILE A 27 -14.55 1.69 -12.23
C ILE A 27 -16.03 1.34 -12.03
N ASP A 28 -16.80 1.19 -13.11
CA ASP A 28 -18.22 0.84 -13.05
C ASP A 28 -18.44 -0.49 -12.30
N VAL A 29 -17.62 -1.51 -12.59
CA VAL A 29 -17.68 -2.82 -11.89
C VAL A 29 -17.37 -2.68 -10.40
N LEU A 30 -16.37 -1.86 -10.03
CA LEU A 30 -16.01 -1.64 -8.63
C LEU A 30 -17.09 -0.85 -7.88
N GLU A 31 -17.70 0.14 -8.52
CA GLU A 31 -18.82 0.90 -7.95
C GLU A 31 -20.04 0.00 -7.72
N GLU A 32 -20.42 -0.81 -8.71
CA GLU A 32 -21.51 -1.80 -8.58
C GLU A 32 -21.23 -2.81 -7.46
N ARG A 33 -19.99 -3.30 -7.39
CA ARG A 33 -19.55 -4.23 -6.34
C ARG A 33 -19.55 -3.56 -4.96
N SER A 34 -19.24 -2.27 -4.86
CA SER A 34 -19.31 -1.53 -3.60
C SER A 34 -20.75 -1.32 -3.15
N GLY A 35 -21.67 -1.02 -4.08
CA GLY A 35 -23.09 -0.81 -3.80
C GLY A 35 -23.80 -2.10 -3.38
N SER A 36 -23.38 -3.24 -3.91
CA SER A 36 -23.88 -4.56 -3.54
C SER A 36 -23.19 -5.19 -2.33
N PHE A 37 -22.13 -4.57 -1.79
CA PHE A 37 -21.36 -5.13 -0.69
C PHE A 37 -22.13 -5.07 0.64
N ASN A 38 -22.63 -6.22 1.09
CA ASN A 38 -23.25 -6.37 2.40
C ASN A 38 -22.22 -6.84 3.44
N SER A 39 -21.80 -5.93 4.33
CA SER A 39 -20.82 -6.24 5.37
C SER A 39 -21.28 -7.35 6.33
N SER A 40 -22.58 -7.39 6.65
CA SER A 40 -23.12 -8.40 7.58
C SER A 40 -23.07 -9.80 6.96
N GLU A 41 -23.44 -9.92 5.69
CA GLU A 41 -23.38 -11.20 4.96
C GLU A 41 -21.93 -11.66 4.78
N TYR A 42 -21.02 -10.74 4.42
CA TYR A 42 -19.59 -11.01 4.31
C TYR A 42 -19.04 -11.63 5.59
N TRP A 43 -19.27 -10.98 6.74
CA TRP A 43 -18.79 -11.50 8.03
C TRP A 43 -19.49 -12.77 8.49
N SER A 44 -20.75 -12.99 8.12
CA SER A 44 -21.49 -14.23 8.44
C SER A 44 -20.86 -15.44 7.78
N ILE A 45 -20.45 -15.31 6.51
CA ILE A 45 -19.75 -16.37 5.77
C ILE A 45 -18.32 -16.51 6.28
N HIS A 46 -17.60 -15.40 6.41
CA HIS A 46 -16.17 -15.39 6.75
C HIS A 46 -15.87 -15.76 8.20
N GLY A 47 -16.85 -15.65 9.11
CA GLY A 47 -16.70 -16.11 10.49
C GLY A 47 -16.51 -17.62 10.61
N SER A 48 -17.03 -18.39 9.66
CA SER A 48 -16.93 -19.87 9.65
C SER A 48 -15.69 -20.40 8.92
N LEU A 49 -14.92 -19.55 8.26
CA LEU A 49 -13.72 -19.96 7.53
C LEU A 49 -12.64 -20.47 8.48
N VAL A 50 -11.99 -21.57 8.07
CA VAL A 50 -10.93 -22.23 8.85
C VAL A 50 -9.78 -21.26 9.17
N SER A 51 -9.44 -20.35 8.25
CA SER A 51 -8.42 -19.31 8.46
C SER A 51 -8.83 -18.34 9.58
N THR A 52 -10.08 -17.88 9.59
CA THR A 52 -10.64 -17.00 10.62
C THR A 52 -10.68 -17.70 11.98
N ILE A 53 -11.17 -18.93 12.02
CA ILE A 53 -11.23 -19.76 13.24
C ILE A 53 -9.82 -20.03 13.77
N ALA A 54 -8.86 -20.38 12.90
CA ALA A 54 -7.47 -20.60 13.29
C ALA A 54 -6.81 -19.33 13.82
N HIS A 55 -7.09 -18.17 13.21
CA HIS A 55 -6.62 -16.87 13.69
C HIS A 55 -7.19 -16.56 15.08
N GLN A 56 -8.50 -16.72 15.28
CA GLN A 56 -9.17 -16.53 16.57
C GLN A 56 -8.62 -17.48 17.64
N ALA A 57 -8.44 -18.76 17.33
CA ALA A 57 -7.88 -19.75 18.26
C ALA A 57 -6.41 -19.47 18.64
N ARG A 58 -5.63 -18.87 17.73
CA ARG A 58 -4.26 -18.41 18.03
C ARG A 58 -4.28 -17.16 18.92
N ALA A 59 -5.22 -16.25 18.70
CA ALA A 59 -5.39 -15.06 19.52
C ALA A 59 -5.79 -15.42 20.97
N THR A 60 -6.71 -16.37 21.16
CA THR A 60 -7.12 -16.84 22.50
C THR A 60 -6.02 -17.63 23.22
N LYS A 61 -5.26 -18.46 22.51
CA LYS A 61 -4.07 -19.11 23.10
C LYS A 61 -2.99 -18.11 23.53
N LYS A 62 -2.85 -16.98 22.81
CA LYS A 62 -1.91 -15.91 23.18
C LYS A 62 -2.38 -15.17 24.44
N SER A 63 -3.68 -14.98 24.65
CA SER A 63 -4.21 -14.37 25.88
C SER A 63 -4.10 -15.31 27.09
N ASP A 64 -4.29 -16.63 26.91
CA ASP A 64 -4.17 -17.59 28.02
C ASP A 64 -2.72 -17.80 28.46
N ALA A 65 -1.76 -17.76 27.53
CA ALA A 65 -0.33 -17.82 27.82
C ALA A 65 0.24 -16.52 28.43
N ALA A 66 -0.47 -15.38 28.32
CA ALA A 66 -0.03 -14.09 28.85
C ALA A 66 -0.22 -13.93 30.37
N THR A 67 -0.72 -14.96 31.08
CA THR A 67 -0.86 -14.91 32.54
C THR A 67 0.46 -15.12 33.29
N SER A 68 1.58 -15.42 32.62
CA SER A 68 2.86 -15.65 33.30
C SER A 68 4.11 -15.33 32.48
N THR A 69 4.27 -14.12 31.95
CA THR A 69 5.59 -13.51 31.71
C THR A 69 5.41 -11.99 31.54
N ALA A 70 6.42 -11.21 31.92
CA ALA A 70 6.44 -9.73 31.99
C ALA A 70 5.61 -9.01 30.90
N PRO A 71 4.95 -7.87 31.22
CA PRO A 71 4.11 -7.16 30.27
C PRO A 71 4.91 -6.80 29.04
N ASP A 72 4.46 -7.32 27.89
CA ASP A 72 4.86 -6.86 26.56
C ASP A 72 4.59 -5.35 26.56
N GLU A 73 5.66 -4.55 26.58
CA GLU A 73 5.58 -3.09 26.70
C GLU A 73 4.85 -2.57 25.47
N LEU A 74 3.55 -2.29 25.63
CA LEU A 74 2.71 -1.76 24.58
C LEU A 74 3.20 -0.34 24.28
N VAL A 75 3.69 -0.15 23.07
CA VAL A 75 4.15 1.16 22.60
C VAL A 75 3.04 1.74 21.74
N TYR A 76 2.57 2.93 22.11
CA TYR A 76 1.61 3.72 21.34
C TYR A 76 2.30 4.98 20.83
N PRO A 77 2.91 4.96 19.62
CA PRO A 77 3.71 6.06 19.10
C PRO A 77 2.98 7.40 19.02
N HIS A 78 1.63 7.37 18.92
CA HIS A 78 0.79 8.54 18.73
C HIS A 78 -0.12 8.88 19.93
N GLU A 79 0.13 8.29 21.11
CA GLU A 79 -0.62 8.60 22.32
C GLU A 79 -0.50 10.10 22.70
N GLY A 80 -1.63 10.70 23.09
CA GLY A 80 -1.72 12.10 23.48
C GLY A 80 -1.97 13.07 22.32
N ASN A 81 -1.84 12.64 21.08
CA ASN A 81 -2.19 13.47 19.93
C ASN A 81 -3.65 13.21 19.51
N HIS A 82 -4.53 14.15 19.86
CA HIS A 82 -5.97 14.11 19.60
C HIS A 82 -6.38 13.98 18.12
N LEU A 83 -5.46 14.10 17.17
CA LEU A 83 -5.73 13.84 15.75
C LEU A 83 -5.84 12.34 15.44
N TRP A 84 -5.39 11.46 16.34
CA TRP A 84 -5.31 10.00 16.12
C TRP A 84 -6.11 9.21 17.14
N TYR A 85 -6.25 7.91 16.90
CA TYR A 85 -6.89 6.98 17.84
C TYR A 85 -6.14 6.93 19.17
N GLN A 86 -6.87 7.08 20.27
CA GLN A 86 -6.32 7.01 21.62
C GLN A 86 -6.57 5.65 22.26
N PRO A 87 -5.59 5.05 22.95
CA PRO A 87 -5.80 3.77 23.65
C PRO A 87 -6.87 3.85 24.75
N SER A 88 -7.10 5.06 25.28
CA SER A 88 -8.09 5.35 26.32
C SER A 88 -9.51 5.50 25.79
N GLU A 89 -9.71 5.61 24.48
CA GLU A 89 -11.04 5.71 23.87
C GLU A 89 -11.43 4.40 23.18
N THR A 90 -12.73 4.10 23.17
CA THR A 90 -13.25 2.98 22.39
C THR A 90 -13.31 3.32 20.90
N VAL A 91 -13.31 2.31 20.03
CA VAL A 91 -13.50 2.51 18.57
C VAL A 91 -14.76 3.32 18.26
N SER A 92 -15.84 3.14 19.03
CA SER A 92 -17.08 3.91 18.85
C SER A 92 -16.92 5.39 19.21
N GLU A 93 -16.18 5.70 20.27
CA GLU A 93 -15.90 7.08 20.68
C GLU A 93 -15.00 7.78 19.67
N PHE A 94 -13.96 7.08 19.19
CA PHE A 94 -13.10 7.55 18.11
C PHE A 94 -13.92 7.92 16.86
N LEU A 95 -14.79 7.02 16.39
CA LEU A 95 -15.62 7.25 15.20
C LEU A 95 -16.67 8.36 15.38
N LYS A 96 -17.12 8.63 16.61
CA LYS A 96 -18.01 9.78 16.91
C LYS A 96 -17.24 11.10 16.86
N ARG A 97 -16.01 11.09 17.36
CA ARG A 97 -15.13 12.27 17.40
C ARG A 97 -14.59 12.62 16.02
N CYS A 98 -14.21 11.60 15.26
CA CYS A 98 -13.64 11.71 13.91
C CYS A 98 -14.40 10.81 12.93
N PRO A 99 -15.64 11.16 12.54
CA PRO A 99 -16.39 10.39 11.57
C PRO A 99 -15.71 10.50 10.19
N PRO A 100 -15.35 9.38 9.55
CA PRO A 100 -14.61 9.42 8.27
C PRO A 100 -15.33 10.19 7.15
N HIS A 101 -16.67 10.26 7.22
CA HIS A 101 -17.48 10.94 6.19
C HIS A 101 -17.44 12.48 6.28
N ASN A 102 -17.28 13.05 7.47
CA ASN A 102 -17.37 14.50 7.68
C ASN A 102 -16.09 15.14 8.21
N THR A 103 -15.10 14.31 8.58
CA THR A 103 -13.78 14.77 8.99
C THR A 103 -13.00 15.14 7.75
N VAL A 104 -12.97 16.44 7.46
CA VAL A 104 -12.23 17.00 6.32
C VAL A 104 -10.98 17.71 6.82
N MET A 105 -9.88 17.52 6.09
CA MET A 105 -8.54 18.03 6.43
C MET A 105 -8.55 19.53 6.77
N GLU A 106 -9.33 20.35 6.06
CA GLU A 106 -9.36 21.81 6.26
C GLU A 106 -9.92 22.21 7.62
N ARG A 107 -10.79 21.38 8.22
CA ARG A 107 -11.43 21.66 9.52
C ARG A 107 -10.77 20.93 10.67
N SER A 108 -10.37 19.68 10.46
CA SER A 108 -9.81 18.83 11.50
C SER A 108 -8.29 18.85 11.54
N GLY A 109 -7.62 19.22 10.45
CA GLY A 109 -6.17 19.04 10.29
C GLY A 109 -5.76 17.57 10.13
N ILE A 110 -6.71 16.65 9.94
CA ILE A 110 -6.47 15.21 9.82
C ILE A 110 -6.43 14.85 8.34
N ASP A 111 -5.29 14.36 7.88
CA ASP A 111 -5.05 13.87 6.52
C ASP A 111 -5.34 12.36 6.38
N TRP A 112 -5.01 11.58 7.41
CA TRP A 112 -5.22 10.15 7.51
C TRP A 112 -5.77 9.75 8.88
N PHE A 113 -6.37 8.56 8.98
CA PHE A 113 -6.70 7.97 10.29
C PHE A 113 -5.67 6.91 10.64
N TRP A 114 -4.75 7.22 11.54
CA TRP A 114 -3.83 6.22 12.11
C TRP A 114 -4.51 5.50 13.28
N ILE A 115 -4.47 4.16 13.20
CA ILE A 115 -4.83 3.25 14.28
C ILE A 115 -3.65 2.28 14.43
N ASP A 116 -2.85 2.49 15.46
CA ASP A 116 -1.68 1.67 15.69
C ASP A 116 -2.05 0.31 16.27
N ASN A 117 -1.34 -0.73 15.81
CA ASN A 117 -1.31 -2.00 16.53
C ASN A 117 -0.27 -1.87 17.67
N PRO A 118 -0.68 -1.95 18.94
CA PRO A 118 0.23 -1.76 20.07
C PRO A 118 1.23 -2.90 20.26
N HIS A 119 1.05 -4.01 19.54
CA HIS A 119 2.01 -5.09 19.53
C HIS A 119 3.12 -4.81 18.53
N LYS A 120 4.37 -4.98 18.97
CA LYS A 120 5.52 -4.97 18.06
C LYS A 120 5.27 -5.97 16.94
N SER A 121 5.20 -5.47 15.70
CA SER A 121 4.99 -6.37 14.57
C SER A 121 6.18 -7.32 14.47
N ALA A 122 5.94 -8.61 14.24
CA ALA A 122 7.02 -9.58 14.00
C ALA A 122 7.87 -9.23 12.75
N HIS A 123 7.37 -8.28 11.94
CA HIS A 123 8.00 -7.76 10.74
C HIS A 123 8.70 -6.41 10.96
N ALA A 124 8.64 -5.82 12.17
CA ALA A 124 9.41 -4.66 12.55
C ALA A 124 10.87 -5.10 12.77
N LYS A 125 11.52 -5.49 11.69
CA LYS A 125 12.95 -5.78 11.68
C LYS A 125 13.68 -4.44 11.60
N GLU A 126 14.53 -4.19 12.58
CA GLU A 126 15.50 -3.09 12.53
C GLU A 126 16.42 -3.30 11.31
N GLY A 127 16.74 -2.20 10.60
CA GLY A 127 17.75 -2.20 9.53
C GLY A 127 17.26 -2.08 8.09
N SER A 128 16.00 -1.70 7.83
CA SER A 128 15.57 -1.35 6.46
C SER A 128 16.12 0.03 6.06
N ASP A 129 17.03 0.06 5.09
CA ASP A 129 17.50 1.32 4.49
C ASP A 129 16.62 1.69 3.30
N VAL A 130 15.56 2.46 3.59
CA VAL A 130 14.62 2.92 2.56
C VAL A 130 15.29 3.85 1.56
N SER A 131 16.26 4.67 1.99
CA SER A 131 16.93 5.62 1.09
C SER A 131 17.75 4.88 0.05
N ALA A 132 18.58 3.92 0.49
CA ALA A 132 19.40 3.15 -0.44
C ALA A 132 18.55 2.29 -1.39
N PHE A 133 17.36 1.84 -0.95
CA PHE A 133 16.42 1.14 -1.81
C PHE A 133 15.83 2.05 -2.89
N VAL A 134 15.45 3.27 -2.52
CA VAL A 134 14.95 4.26 -3.49
C VAL A 134 16.03 4.58 -4.51
N ASP A 135 17.26 4.86 -4.08
CA ASP A 135 18.37 5.18 -4.97
C ASP A 135 18.68 4.03 -5.95
N ALA A 136 18.75 2.80 -5.45
CA ALA A 136 18.99 1.61 -6.27
C ALA A 136 17.81 1.31 -7.21
N GLY A 137 16.57 1.48 -6.74
CA GLY A 137 15.35 1.35 -7.54
C GLY A 137 15.30 2.37 -8.68
N ASP A 138 15.62 3.63 -8.41
CA ASP A 138 15.70 4.69 -9.41
C ASP A 138 16.76 4.40 -10.46
N SER A 139 17.93 3.88 -10.06
CA SER A 139 18.96 3.45 -11.01
C SER A 139 18.45 2.36 -11.97
N LEU A 140 17.69 1.37 -11.47
CA LEU A 140 17.09 0.33 -12.31
C LEU A 140 16.05 0.91 -13.29
N LEU A 141 15.25 1.88 -12.83
CA LEU A 141 14.28 2.58 -13.67
C LEU A 141 14.96 3.39 -14.77
N ASP A 142 16.05 4.08 -14.45
CA ASP A 142 16.80 4.90 -15.41
C ASP A 142 17.48 4.04 -16.48
N ASP A 143 18.01 2.87 -16.13
CA ASP A 143 18.55 1.93 -17.11
C ASP A 143 17.45 1.41 -18.06
N TYR A 144 16.26 1.12 -17.54
CA TYR A 144 15.11 0.76 -18.38
C TYR A 144 14.68 1.91 -19.30
N ARG A 145 14.61 3.14 -18.78
CA ARG A 145 14.28 4.35 -19.55
C ARG A 145 15.29 4.58 -20.68
N ARG A 146 16.59 4.43 -20.38
CA ARG A 146 17.67 4.54 -21.38
C ARG A 146 17.53 3.48 -22.47
N LYS A 147 17.24 2.23 -22.09
CA LYS A 147 17.04 1.14 -23.05
C LYS A 147 15.84 1.39 -23.95
N ARG A 148 14.74 1.91 -23.38
CA ARG A 148 13.56 2.33 -24.16
C ARG A 148 13.89 3.46 -25.13
N GLY A 149 14.56 4.51 -24.68
CA GLY A 149 14.97 5.64 -25.53
C GLY A 149 15.85 5.18 -26.69
N ASN A 150 16.86 4.36 -26.42
CA ASN A 150 17.71 3.78 -27.46
C ASN A 150 16.90 2.93 -28.47
N LEU A 151 15.86 2.23 -28.02
CA LEU A 151 15.02 1.42 -28.91
C LEU A 151 14.11 2.30 -29.78
N GLU A 152 13.60 3.40 -29.23
CA GLU A 152 12.83 4.40 -29.98
C GLU A 152 13.71 5.10 -31.03
N ASP A 153 14.92 5.53 -30.66
CA ASP A 153 15.86 6.22 -31.56
C ASP A 153 16.36 5.33 -32.69
N ASN A 154 16.62 4.05 -32.42
CA ASN A 154 17.06 3.08 -33.44
C ASN A 154 15.91 2.59 -34.34
N ASN A 155 14.65 2.87 -34.00
CA ASN A 155 13.48 2.41 -34.76
C ASN A 155 12.48 3.54 -35.01
N PRO A 156 12.87 4.65 -35.67
CA PRO A 156 12.05 5.86 -35.78
C PRO A 156 10.75 5.65 -36.58
N GLY A 157 10.64 4.58 -37.37
CA GLY A 157 9.44 4.22 -38.13
C GLY A 157 8.53 3.19 -37.43
N MET A 158 8.92 2.65 -36.27
CA MET A 158 8.07 1.69 -35.55
C MET A 158 7.00 2.42 -34.73
N ASN A 159 5.78 1.88 -34.76
CA ASN A 159 4.72 2.38 -33.87
C ASN A 159 5.03 2.05 -32.40
N LYS A 160 4.51 2.87 -31.49
CA LYS A 160 4.74 2.73 -30.04
C LYS A 160 4.34 1.35 -29.51
N GLY A 161 3.27 0.75 -30.03
CA GLY A 161 2.83 -0.59 -29.61
C GLY A 161 3.84 -1.71 -29.93
N ALA A 162 4.53 -1.64 -31.07
CA ALA A 162 5.57 -2.59 -31.43
C ALA A 162 6.84 -2.42 -30.60
N ILE A 163 7.16 -1.17 -30.21
CA ILE A 163 8.24 -0.84 -29.26
C ILE A 163 7.92 -1.42 -27.88
N THR A 164 6.70 -1.21 -27.37
CA THR A 164 6.24 -1.79 -26.10
C THR A 164 6.32 -3.31 -26.11
N LYS A 165 5.90 -3.97 -27.21
CA LYS A 165 6.01 -5.44 -27.35
C LYS A 165 7.46 -5.93 -27.22
N LYS A 166 8.43 -5.23 -27.82
CA LYS A 166 9.85 -5.55 -27.69
C LYS A 166 10.38 -5.37 -26.26
N LEU A 167 9.77 -4.49 -25.47
CA LEU A 167 10.16 -4.21 -24.09
C LEU A 167 9.40 -5.05 -23.04
N ILE A 168 8.49 -5.94 -23.42
CA ILE A 168 7.71 -6.76 -22.45
C ILE A 168 8.65 -7.56 -21.56
N SER A 169 9.62 -8.27 -22.14
CA SER A 169 10.58 -9.07 -21.37
C SER A 169 11.42 -8.21 -20.43
N ASP A 170 11.81 -7.01 -20.86
CA ASP A 170 12.58 -6.08 -20.06
C ASP A 170 11.76 -5.50 -18.91
N ARG A 171 10.47 -5.23 -19.13
CA ARG A 171 9.54 -4.78 -18.08
C ARG A 171 9.36 -5.85 -17.00
N THR A 172 9.19 -7.11 -17.40
CA THR A 172 9.09 -8.23 -16.45
C THR A 172 10.40 -8.40 -15.68
N LYS A 173 11.54 -8.30 -16.36
CA LYS A 173 12.85 -8.36 -15.73
C LYS A 173 13.03 -7.25 -14.69
N LEU A 174 12.70 -6.00 -15.05
CA LEU A 174 12.76 -4.85 -14.15
C LEU A 174 11.88 -5.07 -12.91
N LYS A 175 10.64 -5.54 -13.09
CA LYS A 175 9.73 -5.86 -11.97
C LYS A 175 10.37 -6.86 -11.01
N ASN A 176 10.99 -7.92 -11.54
CA ASN A 176 11.64 -8.94 -10.73
C ASN A 176 12.87 -8.37 -10.00
N GLN A 177 13.69 -7.55 -10.67
CA GLN A 177 14.86 -6.92 -10.05
C GLN A 177 14.47 -5.99 -8.90
N ILE A 178 13.40 -5.20 -9.04
CA ILE A 178 12.89 -4.35 -7.96
C ILE A 178 12.37 -5.22 -6.78
N ALA A 179 11.70 -6.33 -7.07
CA ALA A 179 11.21 -7.24 -6.04
C ALA A 179 12.35 -7.97 -5.30
N GLU A 180 13.40 -8.38 -6.02
CA GLU A 180 14.62 -8.97 -5.45
C GLU A 180 15.34 -7.95 -4.56
N LEU A 181 15.51 -6.71 -5.05
CA LEU A 181 16.10 -5.61 -4.29
C LEU A 181 15.31 -5.32 -2.99
N ALA A 182 13.98 -5.32 -3.07
CA ALA A 182 13.11 -5.13 -1.91
C ALA A 182 13.29 -6.26 -0.87
N CYS A 183 13.48 -7.50 -1.31
CA CYS A 183 13.79 -8.63 -0.43
C CYS A 183 15.16 -8.49 0.23
N GLU A 184 16.20 -8.16 -0.55
CA GLU A 184 17.57 -8.00 -0.08
C GLU A 184 17.69 -6.89 0.98
N MET A 185 16.97 -5.79 0.77
CA MET A 185 16.98 -4.63 1.67
C MET A 185 15.92 -4.71 2.77
N ASN A 186 15.21 -5.85 2.85
CA ASN A 186 14.21 -6.13 3.87
C ASN A 186 13.03 -5.13 3.88
N ILE A 187 12.68 -4.57 2.71
CA ILE A 187 11.54 -3.68 2.47
C ILE A 187 10.44 -4.51 1.79
N VAL A 188 9.90 -5.45 2.54
CA VAL A 188 8.89 -6.42 2.04
C VAL A 188 7.48 -6.13 2.54
N ALA A 189 7.30 -5.03 3.29
CA ALA A 189 6.00 -4.58 3.74
C ALA A 189 5.27 -3.87 2.60
N GLY A 190 3.98 -4.15 2.44
CA GLY A 190 3.15 -3.53 1.44
C GLY A 190 1.67 -3.77 1.71
N LYS A 191 0.82 -2.93 1.11
CA LYS A 191 -0.62 -3.16 1.08
C LYS A 191 -0.91 -4.15 -0.04
N VAL A 192 -1.54 -5.28 0.29
CA VAL A 192 -2.01 -6.23 -0.72
C VAL A 192 -3.18 -5.57 -1.47
N THR A 193 -2.99 -5.28 -2.75
CA THR A 193 -4.03 -4.67 -3.61
C THR A 193 -4.79 -5.70 -4.46
N GLU A 194 -4.25 -6.91 -4.63
CA GLU A 194 -4.92 -8.00 -5.36
C GLU A 194 -4.92 -9.29 -4.52
N ILE A 195 -6.10 -9.76 -4.15
CA ILE A 195 -6.32 -11.14 -3.70
C ILE A 195 -6.80 -11.92 -4.93
N ASN A 196 -5.88 -12.59 -5.62
CA ASN A 196 -6.28 -13.53 -6.67
C ASN A 196 -6.81 -14.81 -5.99
N LEU A 197 -8.13 -14.92 -5.91
CA LEU A 197 -8.86 -16.01 -5.24
C LEU A 197 -8.78 -17.36 -5.99
N GLN A 198 -7.95 -17.50 -7.03
CA GLN A 198 -7.80 -18.76 -7.76
C GLN A 198 -6.72 -19.72 -7.19
N ALA A 199 -6.13 -19.42 -6.03
CA ALA A 199 -5.11 -20.27 -5.42
C ALA A 199 -5.44 -20.71 -3.98
N LEU A 200 -6.71 -21.03 -3.70
CA LEU A 200 -7.12 -21.83 -2.55
C LEU A 200 -8.03 -22.97 -3.00
#